data_AF-A0A3L9Y6S8-F1
#
_entry.id   AF-A0A3L9Y6S8-F1
#
_cell.length_a   1.000
_cell.length_b   1.000
_cell.length_c   1.000
_cell.angle_alpha   90.00
_cell.angle_beta   90.00
_cell.angle_gamma   90.00
#
_symmetry.space_group_name_H-M   'P 1'
#
loop_
_entity.id
_entity.type
_entity.pdbx_description
1 polymer ?
#
loop_
_entity_poly.entity_id
_entity_poly.type
_entity_poly.pdbx_seq_one_letter_code
_entity_poly.pdbx_strand_id
1 'polypeptide(L)'
;MINNVVSQSEASDTGFVPACRAARLIGASLNADMSAINGLIERWECLEGATGSGAVDAGTASAVPITGSATYRSFSYVLDPALADGAHVLRLGIESKGVVINATRSYDIPFTLGRSSISLKSLTILYDGSTAQPGLEATSIGRFGARMEGGTGLGFAEEIK
;
A
#
# COMPACT_ATOMS: atom_id res chain seq x y z
N MET A 1 35.28 -57.35 33.42
CA MET A 1 34.19 -56.77 32.60
C MET A 1 34.18 -55.28 32.87
N ILE A 2 34.57 -54.46 31.90
CA ILE A 2 34.59 -52.99 32.04
C ILE A 2 33.28 -52.49 31.41
N ASN A 3 32.43 -51.87 32.23
CA ASN A 3 31.19 -51.23 31.78
C ASN A 3 31.54 -49.99 30.97
N ASN A 4 31.33 -50.07 29.65
CA ASN A 4 31.50 -48.94 28.75
C ASN A 4 30.24 -48.07 28.84
N VAL A 5 30.23 -47.11 29.78
CA VAL A 5 29.18 -46.07 29.82
C VAL A 5 29.50 -45.09 28.70
N VAL A 6 28.80 -45.23 27.58
CA VAL A 6 28.86 -44.27 26.48
C VAL A 6 28.19 -42.99 26.96
N SER A 7 29.00 -42.05 27.46
CA SER A 7 28.57 -40.68 27.73
C SER A 7 28.41 -39.94 26.41
N GLN A 8 27.29 -40.15 25.71
CA GLN A 8 26.86 -39.21 24.67
C GLN A 8 26.22 -38.00 25.36
N SER A 9 27.05 -37.07 25.83
CA SER A 9 26.60 -35.69 26.03
C SER A 9 26.73 -34.98 24.68
N GLU A 10 25.91 -35.37 23.71
CA GLU A 10 25.68 -34.51 22.55
C GLU A 10 24.83 -33.34 23.05
N ALA A 11 25.49 -32.23 23.36
CA ALA A 11 24.81 -30.98 23.63
C ALA A 11 24.05 -30.60 22.35
N SER A 12 22.74 -30.81 22.36
CA SER A 12 21.83 -30.27 21.37
C SER A 12 21.85 -28.74 21.52
N ASP A 13 22.65 -28.05 20.71
CA ASP A 13 22.40 -26.65 20.41
C ASP A 13 21.04 -26.58 19.72
N THR A 14 20.00 -26.23 20.47
CA THR A 14 18.65 -26.13 19.93
C THR A 14 18.53 -24.99 18.93
N GLY A 15 19.55 -24.13 18.80
CA GLY A 15 19.44 -22.85 18.13
C GLY A 15 18.42 -21.99 18.86
N PHE A 16 18.73 -20.74 19.17
CA PHE A 16 17.70 -19.85 19.68
C PHE A 16 16.70 -19.53 18.55
N VAL A 17 15.69 -20.36 18.36
CA VAL A 17 14.53 -20.07 17.51
C VAL A 17 13.55 -19.31 18.40
N PRO A 18 13.43 -17.98 18.28
CA PRO A 18 12.51 -17.24 19.12
C PRO A 18 11.09 -17.78 18.93
N ALA A 19 10.41 -18.06 20.04
CA ALA A 19 9.06 -18.62 20.06
C ALA A 19 8.03 -17.74 19.33
N CYS A 20 8.33 -16.46 19.10
CA CYS A 20 7.51 -15.55 18.34
C CYS A 20 8.32 -14.63 17.43
N ARG A 21 7.78 -14.32 16.25
CA ARG A 21 8.38 -13.39 15.29
C ARG A 21 7.66 -12.05 15.32
N ALA A 22 8.42 -10.98 15.13
CA ALA A 22 7.86 -9.64 14.98
C ALA A 22 6.94 -9.55 13.76
N ALA A 23 5.91 -8.71 13.87
CA ALA A 23 4.97 -8.42 12.81
C ALA A 23 5.70 -7.95 11.54
N ARG A 24 5.18 -8.36 10.38
CA ARG A 24 5.79 -8.09 9.08
C ARG A 24 4.80 -7.40 8.16
N LEU A 25 5.27 -6.36 7.47
CA LEU A 25 4.51 -5.76 6.38
C LEU A 25 4.44 -6.75 5.20
N ILE A 26 3.23 -7.11 4.79
CA ILE A 26 2.98 -7.96 3.62
C ILE A 26 2.91 -7.11 2.35
N GLY A 27 2.20 -5.98 2.43
CA GLY A 27 2.08 -5.04 1.34
C GLY A 27 1.37 -3.78 1.79
N ALA A 28 1.66 -2.68 1.11
CA ALA A 28 0.98 -1.41 1.29
C ALA A 28 0.90 -0.69 -0.06
N SER A 29 -0.21 0.01 -0.30
CA SER A 29 -0.42 0.77 -1.51
C SER A 29 -1.27 2.01 -1.24
N LEU A 30 -1.07 3.01 -2.08
CA LEU A 30 -1.95 4.18 -2.14
C LEU A 30 -3.36 3.73 -2.53
N ASN A 31 -4.39 4.26 -1.86
CA ASN A 31 -5.78 4.01 -2.23
C ASN A 31 -6.17 4.71 -3.54
N ALA A 32 -7.31 4.31 -4.09
CA ALA A 32 -7.77 4.79 -5.39
C ALA A 32 -8.01 6.32 -5.42
N ASP A 33 -8.46 6.88 -4.31
CA ASP A 33 -8.71 8.31 -4.11
C ASP A 33 -7.47 9.09 -3.64
N MET A 34 -6.31 8.42 -3.52
CA MET A 34 -5.00 9.02 -3.19
C MET A 34 -4.98 9.83 -1.88
N SER A 35 -5.85 9.47 -0.95
CA SER A 35 -6.02 10.12 0.35
C SER A 35 -5.34 9.36 1.50
N ALA A 36 -5.00 8.09 1.29
CA ALA A 36 -4.42 7.25 2.32
C ALA A 36 -3.58 6.10 1.74
N ILE A 37 -2.62 5.63 2.52
CA ILE A 37 -1.89 4.39 2.24
C ILE A 37 -2.48 3.30 3.12
N ASN A 38 -3.02 2.27 2.47
CA ASN A 38 -3.59 1.11 3.12
C ASN A 38 -2.61 -0.05 3.00
N GLY A 39 -2.51 -0.88 4.04
CA GLY A 39 -1.65 -2.04 3.98
C GLY A 39 -2.06 -3.15 4.91
N LEU A 40 -1.39 -4.28 4.71
CA LEU A 40 -1.59 -5.52 5.45
C LEU A 40 -0.31 -5.90 6.19
N ILE A 41 -0.49 -6.29 7.43
CA ILE A 41 0.53 -6.72 8.36
C ILE A 41 0.21 -8.16 8.77
N GLU A 42 1.19 -9.03 8.65
CA GLU A 42 1.09 -10.40 9.15
C GLU A 42 1.09 -10.42 10.68
N ARG A 43 0.15 -11.16 11.25
CA ARG A 43 0.07 -11.45 12.67
C ARG A 43 0.29 -12.95 12.92
N TRP A 44 1.25 -13.23 13.79
CA TRP A 44 1.45 -14.53 14.40
C TRP A 44 0.59 -14.67 15.65
N GLU A 45 0.09 -15.88 15.93
CA GLU A 45 -0.79 -16.13 17.10
C GLU A 45 -0.12 -15.79 18.44
N CYS A 46 1.21 -15.90 18.50
CA CYS A 46 2.02 -15.59 19.66
C CYS A 46 2.22 -14.08 19.92
N LEU A 47 1.80 -13.19 19.02
CA LEU A 47 1.92 -11.73 19.20
C LEU A 47 0.80 -11.19 20.09
N GLU A 48 1.17 -10.60 21.22
CA GLU A 48 0.23 -9.90 22.11
C GLU A 48 -0.44 -8.70 21.41
N GLY A 49 0.30 -8.04 20.51
CA GLY A 49 -0.22 -6.94 19.70
C GLY A 49 0.89 -6.26 18.90
N ALA A 50 0.48 -5.32 18.05
CA ALA A 50 1.40 -4.45 17.33
C ALA A 50 0.87 -3.01 17.34
N THR A 51 1.78 -2.06 17.48
CA THR A 51 1.51 -0.63 17.35
C THR A 51 2.29 -0.08 16.16
N GLY A 52 1.68 0.84 15.41
CA GLY A 52 2.29 1.46 14.25
C GLY A 52 2.57 2.94 14.48
N SER A 53 3.62 3.44 13.85
CA SER A 53 3.90 4.87 13.67
C SER A 53 4.27 5.14 12.22
N GLY A 54 3.83 6.27 11.69
CA GLY A 54 3.97 6.59 10.27
C GLY A 54 4.38 8.04 10.06
N ALA A 55 5.38 8.27 9.23
CA ALA A 55 5.81 9.59 8.81
C ALA A 55 6.02 9.61 7.29
N VAL A 56 5.49 10.61 6.61
CA VAL A 56 5.80 10.85 5.19
C VAL A 56 7.06 11.71 5.11
N ASP A 57 8.04 11.24 4.35
CA ASP A 57 9.34 11.88 4.14
C ASP A 57 10.06 12.22 5.48
N ALA A 58 10.32 13.51 5.72
CA ALA A 58 10.91 14.02 6.96
C ALA A 58 9.85 14.61 7.91
N GLY A 59 8.58 14.30 7.70
CA GLY A 59 7.46 14.78 8.50
C GLY A 59 7.41 14.17 9.90
N THR A 60 6.53 14.74 10.74
CA THR A 60 6.30 14.26 12.10
C THR A 60 5.61 12.90 12.09
N ALA A 61 6.09 11.97 12.91
CA ALA A 61 5.47 10.66 13.07
C ALA A 61 4.08 10.80 13.72
N SER A 62 3.09 10.14 13.13
CA SER A 62 1.74 10.00 13.67
C SER A 62 1.46 8.53 14.03
N ALA A 63 0.56 8.32 14.98
CA ALA A 63 0.13 6.99 15.37
C ALA A 63 -0.64 6.32 14.21
N VAL A 64 -0.33 5.06 13.94
CA VAL A 64 -0.99 4.25 12.92
C VAL A 64 -1.75 3.12 13.59
N PRO A 65 -3.10 3.18 13.63
CA PRO A 65 -3.88 2.13 14.23
C PRO A 65 -3.78 0.85 13.38
N ILE A 66 -3.36 -0.24 14.02
CA ILE A 66 -3.31 -1.58 13.42
C ILE A 66 -4.53 -2.35 13.90
N THR A 67 -5.46 -2.61 12.99
CA THR A 67 -6.77 -3.21 13.28
C THR A 67 -6.88 -4.63 12.71
N GLY A 68 -7.79 -5.43 13.26
CA GLY A 68 -8.05 -6.79 12.81
C GLY A 68 -7.64 -7.88 13.81
N SER A 69 -8.38 -8.99 13.77
CA SER A 69 -8.23 -10.13 14.68
C SER A 69 -7.76 -11.41 14.00
N ALA A 70 -7.66 -11.43 12.66
CA ALA A 70 -7.24 -12.57 11.86
C ALA A 70 -5.71 -12.65 11.72
N THR A 71 -5.24 -13.63 10.95
CA THR A 71 -3.82 -13.82 10.54
C THR A 71 -3.23 -12.58 9.88
N TYR A 72 -4.06 -11.73 9.28
CA TYR A 72 -3.66 -10.44 8.73
C TYR A 72 -4.38 -9.32 9.48
N ARG A 73 -3.61 -8.29 9.83
CA ARG A 73 -4.10 -7.01 10.35
C ARG A 73 -3.97 -5.95 9.28
N SER A 74 -4.90 -5.02 9.25
CA SER A 74 -4.87 -3.89 8.32
C SER A 74 -4.41 -2.63 9.04
N PHE A 75 -3.85 -1.71 8.27
CA PHE A 75 -3.68 -0.32 8.71
C PHE A 75 -4.08 0.63 7.59
N SER A 76 -4.40 1.86 7.97
CA SER A 76 -4.62 2.97 7.06
C SER A 76 -3.88 4.19 7.60
N TYR A 77 -3.03 4.78 6.77
CA TYR A 77 -2.32 6.03 7.06
C TYR A 77 -2.91 7.14 6.19
N VAL A 78 -3.59 8.10 6.80
CA VAL A 78 -4.17 9.24 6.10
C VAL A 78 -3.06 10.20 5.69
N LEU A 79 -3.03 10.56 4.41
CA LEU A 79 -2.09 11.53 3.87
C LEU A 79 -2.60 12.95 4.12
N ASP A 80 -1.68 13.89 4.31
CA ASP A 80 -2.01 15.30 4.40
C ASP A 80 -2.64 15.78 3.06
N PRO A 81 -3.86 16.37 3.09
CA PRO A 81 -4.47 16.98 1.92
C PRO A 81 -3.58 18.03 1.24
N ALA A 82 -2.68 18.68 1.98
CA ALA A 82 -1.75 19.70 1.49
C ALA A 82 -0.40 19.15 1.00
N LEU A 83 -0.15 17.83 1.11
CA LEU A 83 1.07 17.21 0.58
C LEU A 83 1.21 17.52 -0.93
N ALA A 84 2.40 17.91 -1.38
CA ALA A 84 2.61 18.19 -2.79
C ALA A 84 2.41 16.92 -3.63
N ASP A 85 2.07 17.07 -4.91
CA ASP A 85 2.15 15.96 -5.85
C ASP A 85 3.62 15.65 -6.17
N GLY A 86 3.93 14.37 -6.38
CA GLY A 86 5.30 13.91 -6.63
C GLY A 86 5.61 12.55 -6.00
N ALA A 87 6.89 12.19 -6.01
CA ALA A 87 7.38 10.99 -5.35
C ALA A 87 7.60 11.25 -3.86
N HIS A 88 7.09 10.34 -3.02
CA HIS A 88 7.15 10.41 -1.57
C HIS A 88 7.47 9.03 -0.99
N VAL A 89 7.89 9.00 0.27
CA VAL A 89 8.12 7.76 1.01
C VAL A 89 7.38 7.80 2.34
N LEU A 90 6.48 6.84 2.57
CA LEU A 90 5.95 6.59 3.91
C LEU A 90 6.93 5.72 4.68
N ARG A 91 7.46 6.24 5.77
CA ARG A 91 8.25 5.50 6.76
C ARG A 91 7.30 4.93 7.81
N LEU A 92 7.06 3.63 7.75
CA LEU A 92 6.20 2.90 8.68
C LEU A 92 7.06 2.18 9.72
N GLY A 93 6.98 2.63 10.97
CA GLY A 93 7.46 1.92 12.14
C GLY A 93 6.40 0.95 12.66
N ILE A 94 6.79 -0.30 12.93
CA ILE A 94 5.95 -1.31 13.57
C ILE A 94 6.68 -1.79 14.82
N GLU A 95 6.02 -1.69 15.96
CA GLU A 95 6.47 -2.22 17.23
C GLU A 95 5.60 -3.43 17.63
N SER A 96 6.25 -4.57 17.81
CA SER A 96 5.67 -5.86 18.14
C SER A 96 5.75 -6.12 19.64
N LYS A 97 4.61 -6.17 20.32
CA LYS A 97 4.53 -6.46 21.76
C LYS A 97 4.75 -7.95 22.01
N GLY A 98 5.51 -8.26 23.08
CA GLY A 98 5.84 -9.64 23.45
C GLY A 98 6.96 -10.29 22.63
N VAL A 99 7.62 -9.53 21.74
CA VAL A 99 8.75 -10.03 20.92
C VAL A 99 10.06 -9.42 21.43
N VAL A 100 11.09 -10.25 21.59
CA VAL A 100 12.40 -9.81 22.12
C VAL A 100 13.36 -9.41 20.99
N ILE A 101 13.31 -10.09 19.85
CA ILE A 101 14.24 -9.87 18.72
C ILE A 101 13.52 -9.14 17.59
N ASN A 102 14.09 -8.03 17.12
CA ASN A 102 13.53 -7.20 16.04
C ASN A 102 12.08 -6.76 16.34
N ALA A 103 11.77 -6.50 17.61
CA ALA A 103 10.46 -6.05 18.06
C ALA A 103 10.01 -4.81 17.29
N THR A 104 10.95 -3.92 17.01
CA THR A 104 10.73 -2.73 16.19
C THR A 104 11.28 -2.93 14.79
N ARG A 105 10.47 -2.63 13.77
CA ARG A 105 10.86 -2.65 12.36
C ARG A 105 10.42 -1.36 11.68
N SER A 106 11.23 -0.87 10.76
CA SER A 106 10.89 0.25 9.90
C SER A 106 10.81 -0.20 8.44
N TYR A 107 9.82 0.30 7.71
CA TYR A 107 9.62 0.04 6.29
C TYR A 107 9.50 1.36 5.54
N ASP A 108 10.25 1.48 4.45
CA ASP A 108 10.13 2.59 3.52
C ASP A 108 9.20 2.15 2.38
N ILE A 109 8.04 2.78 2.30
CA ILE A 109 6.99 2.49 1.31
C ILE A 109 6.96 3.65 0.32
N PRO A 110 7.62 3.52 -0.86
CA PRO A 110 7.56 4.55 -1.87
C PRO A 110 6.17 4.63 -2.49
N PHE A 111 5.69 5.84 -2.72
CA PHE A 111 4.45 6.10 -3.44
C PHE A 111 4.58 7.37 -4.29
N THR A 112 3.75 7.49 -5.31
CA THR A 112 3.67 8.71 -6.12
C THR A 112 2.28 9.30 -5.95
N LEU A 113 2.25 10.54 -5.48
CA LEU A 113 1.04 11.32 -5.35
C LEU A 113 0.82 12.11 -6.64
N GLY A 114 -0.39 12.02 -7.17
CA GLY A 114 -0.82 12.63 -8.42
C GLY A 114 -2.26 13.07 -8.29
N ARG A 115 -2.52 13.90 -7.28
CA ARG A 115 -3.84 14.51 -7.02
C ARG A 115 -4.13 15.66 -7.98
N SER A 116 -3.42 15.73 -9.11
CA SER A 116 -3.97 16.23 -10.36
C SER A 116 -5.33 15.59 -10.53
N SER A 117 -6.33 16.34 -10.09
CA SER A 117 -7.74 16.01 -10.06
C SER A 117 -8.13 15.19 -11.28
N ILE A 118 -9.16 14.38 -11.15
CA ILE A 118 -10.03 14.02 -12.27
C ILE A 118 -10.65 15.34 -12.81
N SER A 119 -9.82 16.21 -13.32
CA SER A 119 -10.12 17.47 -13.97
C SER A 119 -9.84 17.15 -15.42
N LEU A 120 -10.92 16.79 -16.09
CA LEU A 120 -10.95 16.85 -17.54
C LEU A 120 -10.62 18.30 -17.90
N LYS A 121 -9.39 18.54 -18.37
CA LYS A 121 -8.98 19.88 -18.81
C LYS A 121 -9.88 20.35 -19.95
N SER A 122 -10.27 19.41 -20.81
CA SER A 122 -11.29 19.56 -21.84
C SER A 122 -11.94 18.22 -22.16
N LEU A 123 -13.24 18.26 -22.46
CA LEU A 123 -13.98 17.19 -23.12
C LEU A 123 -14.40 17.71 -24.50
N THR A 124 -13.99 17.04 -25.56
CA THR A 124 -14.35 17.41 -26.93
C THR A 124 -15.15 16.30 -27.58
N ILE A 125 -16.34 16.65 -28.07
CA ILE A 125 -17.14 15.75 -28.91
C ILE A 125 -16.55 15.80 -30.32
N LEU A 126 -16.27 14.62 -30.87
CA LEU A 126 -15.84 14.45 -32.25
C LEU A 126 -17.01 13.94 -33.10
N TYR A 127 -17.17 14.51 -34.29
CA TYR A 127 -18.01 14.00 -35.36
C TYR A 127 -17.13 13.67 -36.57
N ASP A 128 -17.14 12.40 -36.98
CA ASP A 128 -16.32 11.86 -38.08
C ASP A 128 -14.82 12.21 -37.95
N GLY A 129 -14.30 12.11 -36.71
CA GLY A 129 -12.89 12.33 -36.39
C GLY A 129 -12.48 13.80 -36.22
N SER A 130 -13.41 14.75 -36.38
CA SER A 130 -13.16 16.19 -36.22
C SER A 130 -13.97 16.79 -35.08
N THR A 131 -13.52 17.91 -34.49
CA THR A 131 -14.25 18.59 -33.40
C THR A 131 -15.62 19.06 -33.85
N ALA A 132 -16.67 18.58 -33.18
CA ALA A 132 -18.03 19.00 -33.43
C ALA A 132 -18.21 20.50 -33.16
N GLN A 133 -18.89 21.20 -34.07
CA GLN A 133 -19.18 22.63 -33.96
C GLN A 133 -20.64 22.84 -33.49
N PRO A 134 -20.92 23.92 -32.73
CA PRO A 134 -22.29 24.28 -32.37
C PRO A 134 -23.16 24.48 -33.61
N GLY A 135 -24.35 23.86 -33.65
CA GLY A 135 -25.27 23.96 -34.78
C GLY A 135 -24.96 23.04 -35.96
N LEU A 136 -24.02 22.09 -35.81
CA LEU A 136 -23.77 21.06 -36.82
C LEU A 136 -24.96 20.09 -36.90
N GLU A 137 -25.68 20.10 -38.01
CA GLU A 137 -26.69 19.08 -38.31
C GLU A 137 -26.00 17.85 -38.92
N ALA A 138 -26.11 16.71 -38.24
CA ALA A 138 -25.56 15.45 -38.72
C ALA A 138 -26.34 14.97 -39.95
N THR A 139 -25.71 14.94 -41.11
CA THR A 139 -26.33 14.52 -42.39
C THR A 139 -26.27 13.01 -42.62
N SER A 140 -25.64 12.26 -41.70
CA SER A 140 -25.44 10.80 -41.72
C SER A 140 -25.28 10.27 -40.29
N ILE A 141 -25.39 8.94 -40.11
CA ILE A 141 -24.97 8.22 -38.89
C ILE A 141 -23.43 8.28 -38.81
N GLY A 142 -22.90 9.46 -38.52
CA GLY A 142 -21.47 9.67 -38.35
C GLY A 142 -20.96 8.97 -37.09
N ARG A 143 -19.66 8.78 -37.02
CA ARG A 143 -19.01 8.21 -35.83
C ARG A 143 -18.83 9.31 -34.80
N PHE A 144 -19.50 9.15 -33.66
CA PHE A 144 -19.29 10.01 -32.50
C PHE A 144 -18.12 9.47 -31.66
N GLY A 145 -17.20 10.35 -31.31
CA GLY A 145 -16.10 10.05 -30.39
C GLY A 145 -16.06 11.08 -29.27
N ALA A 146 -15.51 10.69 -28.12
CA ALA A 146 -15.12 11.61 -27.07
C ALA A 146 -13.60 11.63 -26.97
N ARG A 147 -12.98 12.81 -27.10
CA ARG A 147 -11.56 13.00 -26.79
C ARG A 147 -11.45 13.74 -25.47
N MET A 148 -10.60 13.22 -24.59
CA MET A 148 -10.28 13.83 -23.30
C MET A 148 -8.77 14.08 -23.28
N GLU A 149 -8.35 15.27 -22.84
CA GLU A 149 -6.94 15.62 -22.69
C GLU A 149 -6.60 15.90 -21.22
N GLY A 150 -5.54 15.25 -20.72
CA GLY A 150 -5.05 15.38 -19.34
C GLY A 150 -5.59 14.33 -18.37
N GLY A 151 -4.86 14.14 -17.25
CA GLY A 151 -5.20 13.26 -16.14
C GLY A 151 -4.24 12.07 -15.97
N THR A 152 -3.85 11.78 -14.73
CA THR A 152 -3.22 10.51 -14.34
C THR A 152 -4.31 9.57 -13.80
N GLY A 153 -4.44 8.36 -14.36
CA GLY A 153 -5.33 7.32 -13.79
C GLY A 153 -6.66 7.05 -14.51
N LEU A 154 -6.97 7.71 -15.64
CA LEU A 154 -8.09 7.31 -16.50
C LEU A 154 -7.66 6.19 -17.44
N GLY A 155 -7.72 4.95 -16.97
CA GLY A 155 -7.72 3.77 -17.83
C GLY A 155 -9.14 3.49 -18.30
N PHE A 156 -9.41 3.59 -19.60
CA PHE A 156 -10.63 2.99 -20.14
C PHE A 156 -10.47 1.48 -20.05
N ALA A 157 -11.27 0.82 -19.23
CA ALA A 157 -11.42 -0.63 -19.29
C ALA A 157 -12.10 -0.94 -20.63
N GLU A 158 -11.31 -1.34 -21.62
CA GLU A 158 -11.84 -1.92 -22.85
C GLU A 158 -12.41 -3.29 -22.49
N GLU A 159 -13.73 -3.44 -22.56
CA GLU A 159 -14.37 -4.76 -22.44
C GLU A 159 -13.99 -5.57 -23.69
N ILE A 160 -13.02 -6.47 -23.54
CA ILE A 160 -12.67 -7.43 -24.58
C ILE A 160 -13.85 -8.39 -24.72
N LYS A 161 -14.60 -8.27 -25.82
CA LYS A 161 -15.61 -9.24 -26.22
C LYS A 161 -14.99 -10.48 -26.86
#